data_AF-A0A7W0SQT4-F1
#
_entry.id   AF-A0A7W0SQT4-F1
#
_cell.length_a   1.000
_cell.length_b   1.000
_cell.length_c   1.000
_cell.angle_alpha   90.00
_cell.angle_beta   90.00
_cell.angle_gamma   90.00
#
_symmetry.space_group_name_H-M   'P 1'
#
loop_
_entity.id
_entity.type
_entity.pdbx_description
1 polymer ?
#
loop_
_entity_poly.entity_id
_entity_poly.type
_entity_poly.pdbx_seq_one_letter_code
_entity_poly.pdbx_strand_id
1 'polypeptide(L)'
;MTERIGDSTMGAVSAWQPILDGFDENVGGEKGIVRLDEEHPNGARITLEEGGVSAPWSVTCGVYGLMVHTAFFGSETDARKAVFVMKARLAAIMDAMGSDRIYDLVERFVADF
;
A
#
# COMPACT_ATOMS: atom_id res chain seq x y z
N MET A 1 44.67 15.31 16.25
CA MET A 1 43.73 16.44 16.09
C MET A 1 43.46 16.66 14.62
N THR A 2 42.42 16.00 14.11
CA THR A 2 41.59 16.49 12.99
C THR A 2 40.34 15.61 12.97
N GLU A 3 39.21 16.20 13.33
CA GLU A 3 37.88 15.63 13.14
C GLU A 3 37.58 15.44 11.64
N ARG A 4 36.79 14.43 11.31
CA ARG A 4 35.76 14.54 10.26
C ARG A 4 34.46 13.92 10.76
N ILE A 5 33.50 14.79 10.96
CA ILE A 5 32.07 14.50 11.01
C ILE A 5 31.58 14.19 9.58
N GLY A 6 30.66 13.25 9.47
CA GLY A 6 29.81 13.01 8.31
C GLY A 6 29.31 11.56 8.36
N ASP A 7 28.03 11.24 8.17
CA ASP A 7 26.84 12.03 7.88
C ASP A 7 25.66 11.10 8.19
N SER A 8 24.59 11.67 8.74
CA SER A 8 23.37 10.97 9.12
C SER A 8 22.50 10.73 7.90
N THR A 9 22.60 9.57 7.25
CA THR A 9 21.59 9.11 6.29
C THR A 9 21.46 7.60 6.25
N MET A 10 20.67 7.03 7.16
CA MET A 10 19.84 5.87 6.84
C MET A 10 18.43 6.19 7.35
N GLY A 11 17.71 7.01 6.57
CA GLY A 11 16.27 7.12 6.70
C GLY A 11 15.70 5.71 6.69
N ALA A 12 14.86 5.39 7.68
CA ALA A 12 14.27 4.08 7.85
C ALA A 12 13.86 3.51 6.50
N VAL A 13 14.51 2.41 6.09
CA VAL A 13 14.12 1.63 4.92
C VAL A 13 12.64 1.31 5.15
N SER A 14 11.75 1.86 4.30
CA SER A 14 10.33 1.53 4.36
C SER A 14 10.23 0.01 4.33
N ALA A 15 9.53 -0.59 5.30
CA ALA A 15 9.43 -2.05 5.40
C ALA A 15 8.79 -2.67 4.14
N TRP A 16 7.98 -1.90 3.41
CA TRP A 16 7.39 -2.29 2.14
C TRP A 16 8.44 -2.52 1.04
N GLN A 17 8.36 -3.68 0.39
CA GLN A 17 9.26 -4.11 -0.68
C GLN A 17 8.49 -4.12 -2.01
N PRO A 18 9.07 -3.61 -3.11
CA PRO A 18 8.45 -3.73 -4.42
C PRO A 18 8.40 -5.21 -4.86
N ILE A 19 7.25 -5.66 -5.35
CA ILE A 19 7.08 -6.98 -6.00
C ILE A 19 7.17 -6.82 -7.51
N LEU A 20 6.46 -5.83 -8.05
CA LEU A 20 6.45 -5.48 -9.46
C LEU A 20 6.59 -3.96 -9.60
N ASP A 21 7.60 -3.54 -10.35
CA ASP A 21 7.75 -2.15 -10.77
C ASP A 21 7.99 -2.12 -12.29
N GLY A 22 7.16 -1.35 -13.01
CA GLY A 22 7.48 -0.89 -14.35
C GLY A 22 7.38 -1.87 -15.53
N PHE A 23 6.59 -2.95 -15.45
CA PHE A 23 6.29 -3.76 -16.65
C PHE A 23 4.90 -3.42 -17.19
N ASP A 24 4.86 -2.84 -18.39
CA ASP A 24 3.61 -2.46 -19.07
C ASP A 24 2.71 -3.68 -19.38
N GLU A 25 3.26 -4.90 -19.40
CA GLU A 25 2.48 -6.14 -19.51
C GLU A 25 1.76 -6.57 -18.22
N ASN A 26 2.06 -5.96 -17.07
CA ASN A 26 1.44 -6.35 -15.80
C ASN A 26 0.05 -5.70 -15.68
N VAL A 27 -0.95 -6.49 -16.04
CA VAL A 27 -2.35 -6.17 -15.86
C VAL A 27 -2.77 -6.57 -14.44
N GLY A 28 -3.19 -5.61 -13.63
CA GLY A 28 -3.65 -5.87 -12.27
C GLY A 28 -5.09 -6.40 -12.21
N GLY A 29 -5.62 -6.53 -10.99
CA GLY A 29 -6.93 -7.13 -10.74
C GLY A 29 -8.09 -6.34 -11.38
N GLU A 30 -7.94 -5.03 -11.51
CA GLU A 30 -8.93 -4.13 -12.13
C GLU A 30 -8.71 -3.93 -13.63
N LYS A 31 -7.85 -4.77 -14.22
CA LYS A 31 -7.45 -4.76 -15.64
C LYS A 31 -6.70 -3.49 -16.07
N GLY A 32 -6.14 -2.75 -15.13
CA GLY A 32 -5.27 -1.60 -15.41
C GLY A 32 -3.80 -1.99 -15.47
N ILE A 33 -2.96 -1.04 -15.90
CA ILE A 33 -1.50 -1.18 -15.87
C ILE A 33 -1.04 -0.96 -14.43
N VAL A 34 -0.31 -1.92 -13.88
CA VAL A 34 0.28 -1.79 -12.54
C VAL A 34 1.35 -0.69 -12.54
N ARG A 35 1.16 0.35 -11.72
CA ARG A 35 2.09 1.47 -11.54
C ARG A 35 2.89 1.39 -10.24
N LEU A 36 2.43 0.58 -9.30
CA LEU A 36 3.12 0.26 -8.05
C LEU A 36 2.55 -1.04 -7.53
N ASP A 37 3.42 -1.94 -7.07
CA ASP A 37 3.01 -3.15 -6.36
C ASP A 37 4.04 -3.48 -5.28
N GLU A 38 3.61 -3.43 -4.03
CA GLU A 38 4.49 -3.60 -2.88
C GLU A 38 3.91 -4.57 -1.85
N GLU A 39 4.79 -5.31 -1.19
CA GLU A 39 4.48 -6.23 -0.09
C GLU A 39 5.18 -5.80 1.19
N HIS A 40 4.48 -5.89 2.29
CA HIS A 40 5.03 -5.78 3.62
C HIS A 40 5.39 -7.18 4.15
N PRO A 41 6.60 -7.38 4.75
CA PRO A 41 7.04 -8.67 5.26
C PRO A 41 6.10 -9.33 6.29
N ASN A 42 5.26 -8.54 6.96
CA ASN A 42 4.25 -9.03 7.90
C ASN A 42 2.95 -9.51 7.23
N GLY A 43 2.92 -9.60 5.89
CA GLY A 43 1.82 -10.22 5.14
C GLY A 43 0.74 -9.27 4.65
N ALA A 44 1.11 -8.06 4.20
CA ALA A 44 0.19 -7.15 3.51
C ALA A 44 0.69 -6.82 2.12
N ARG A 45 -0.21 -6.57 1.16
CA ARG A 45 0.15 -6.14 -0.19
C ARG A 45 -0.70 -4.95 -0.62
N ILE A 46 -0.14 -4.10 -1.46
CA ILE A 46 -0.84 -2.96 -2.04
C ILE A 46 -0.38 -2.75 -3.49
N THR A 47 -1.36 -2.58 -4.37
CA THR A 47 -1.17 -2.41 -5.81
C THR A 47 -1.93 -1.17 -6.27
N LEU A 48 -1.25 -0.28 -6.99
CA LEU A 48 -1.85 0.87 -7.69
C LEU A 48 -1.93 0.54 -9.18
N GLU A 49 -3.12 0.64 -9.75
CA GLU A 49 -3.36 0.42 -11.18
C GLU A 49 -3.86 1.70 -11.86
N GLU A 50 -3.42 1.93 -13.10
CA GLU A 50 -3.90 2.98 -14.00
C GLU A 50 -4.72 2.38 -15.15
N GLY A 51 -5.82 3.04 -15.53
CA GLY A 51 -6.60 2.70 -16.72
C GLY A 51 -7.44 1.44 -16.58
N GLY A 52 -7.87 1.11 -15.35
CA GLY A 52 -8.76 -0.01 -15.09
C GLY A 52 -10.18 0.19 -15.65
N VAL A 53 -10.97 -0.88 -15.66
CA VAL A 53 -12.35 -0.84 -16.21
C VAL A 53 -13.29 -0.01 -15.33
N SER A 54 -13.13 -0.11 -14.02
CA SER A 54 -14.03 0.49 -13.03
C SER A 54 -13.77 1.99 -12.82
N ALA A 55 -12.50 2.41 -12.89
CA ALA A 55 -12.09 3.80 -12.70
C ALA A 55 -10.70 4.06 -13.33
N PRO A 56 -10.35 5.33 -13.60
CA PRO A 56 -9.03 5.69 -14.13
C PRO A 56 -7.86 5.25 -13.26
N TRP A 57 -8.06 5.20 -11.94
CA TRP A 57 -7.07 4.72 -10.99
C TRP A 57 -7.74 3.83 -9.94
N SER A 58 -7.06 2.78 -9.53
CA SER A 58 -7.52 1.93 -8.42
C SER A 58 -6.36 1.55 -7.51
N VAL A 59 -6.66 1.37 -6.23
CA VAL A 59 -5.72 0.86 -5.23
C VAL A 59 -6.33 -0.39 -4.63
N THR A 60 -5.76 -1.54 -4.94
CA THR A 60 -6.13 -2.83 -4.35
C THR A 60 -5.13 -3.17 -3.26
N CYS A 61 -5.60 -3.51 -2.06
CA CYS A 61 -4.73 -3.88 -0.96
C CYS A 61 -5.36 -4.91 -0.03
N GLY A 62 -4.56 -5.50 0.85
CA GLY A 62 -5.05 -6.46 1.81
C GLY A 62 -4.01 -6.91 2.82
N VAL A 63 -4.48 -7.54 3.88
CA VAL A 63 -3.69 -8.34 4.82
C VAL A 63 -4.06 -9.80 4.57
N TYR A 64 -3.07 -10.64 4.29
CA TYR A 64 -3.30 -12.03 3.89
C TYR A 64 -4.07 -12.80 4.97
N GLY A 65 -5.13 -13.49 4.53
CA GLY A 65 -6.02 -14.25 5.41
C GLY A 65 -7.02 -13.42 6.21
N LEU A 66 -7.02 -12.09 6.06
CA LEU A 66 -7.92 -11.19 6.81
C LEU A 66 -8.84 -10.37 5.90
N MET A 67 -8.28 -9.58 4.99
CA MET A 67 -9.07 -8.69 4.14
C MET A 67 -8.41 -8.46 2.78
N VAL A 68 -9.25 -8.15 1.79
CA VAL A 68 -8.86 -7.53 0.53
C VAL A 68 -9.86 -6.40 0.27
N HIS A 69 -9.38 -5.27 -0.22
CA HIS A 69 -10.18 -4.09 -0.47
C HIS A 69 -9.62 -3.31 -1.66
N THR A 70 -10.51 -2.80 -2.50
CA THR A 70 -10.17 -1.98 -3.67
C THR A 70 -10.91 -0.66 -3.59
N ALA A 71 -10.16 0.44 -3.63
CA ALA A 71 -10.71 1.79 -3.71
C ALA A 71 -10.43 2.41 -5.08
N PHE A 72 -11.36 3.26 -5.54
CA PHE A 72 -11.36 3.82 -6.88
C PHE A 72 -11.18 5.35 -6.86
N PHE A 73 -10.36 5.86 -7.77
CA PHE A 73 -9.98 7.27 -7.81
C PHE A 73 -10.08 7.85 -9.23
N GLY A 74 -10.43 9.13 -9.31
CA GLY A 74 -10.48 9.87 -10.58
C GLY A 74 -9.15 10.47 -11.00
N SER A 75 -8.14 10.53 -10.12
CA SER A 75 -6.85 11.16 -10.38
C SER A 75 -5.69 10.35 -9.80
N GLU A 76 -4.54 10.39 -10.47
CA GLU A 76 -3.29 9.78 -9.97
C GLU A 76 -2.88 10.36 -8.61
N THR A 77 -3.04 11.68 -8.47
CA THR A 77 -2.62 12.40 -7.26
C THR A 77 -3.37 11.90 -6.04
N ASP A 78 -4.68 11.69 -6.15
CA ASP A 78 -5.49 11.19 -5.03
C ASP A 78 -5.24 9.70 -4.77
N ALA A 79 -5.06 8.90 -5.83
CA ALA A 79 -4.71 7.49 -5.69
C ALA A 79 -3.36 7.29 -4.98
N ARG A 80 -2.33 8.08 -5.32
CA ARG A 80 -1.03 8.02 -4.64
C ARG A 80 -1.09 8.49 -3.19
N LYS A 81 -1.89 9.51 -2.88
CA LYS A 81 -2.16 9.89 -1.47
C LYS A 81 -2.83 8.75 -0.72
N ALA A 82 -3.82 8.09 -1.34
CA ALA A 82 -4.49 6.94 -0.75
C ALA A 82 -3.52 5.79 -0.48
N VAL A 83 -2.61 5.45 -1.41
CA VAL A 83 -1.56 4.45 -1.17
C VAL A 83 -0.78 4.74 0.11
N PHE A 84 -0.35 6.00 0.31
CA PHE A 84 0.39 6.39 1.52
C PHE A 84 -0.43 6.19 2.80
N VAL A 85 -1.68 6.67 2.82
CA VAL A 85 -2.56 6.55 4.00
C VAL A 85 -2.95 5.09 4.26
N MET A 86 -3.28 4.32 3.21
CA MET A 86 -3.64 2.92 3.29
C MET A 86 -2.48 2.08 3.85
N LYS A 87 -1.24 2.29 3.40
CA LYS A 87 -0.05 1.60 3.97
C LYS A 87 0.08 1.80 5.48
N ALA A 88 -0.10 3.02 5.96
CA ALA A 88 -0.04 3.33 7.39
C ALA A 88 -1.15 2.63 8.18
N ARG A 89 -2.35 2.53 7.61
CA ARG A 89 -3.48 1.86 8.26
C ARG A 89 -3.39 0.34 8.21
N LEU A 90 -2.87 -0.23 7.12
CA LEU A 90 -2.54 -1.65 7.04
C LEU A 90 -1.49 -2.02 8.09
N ALA A 91 -0.48 -1.17 8.32
CA ALA A 91 0.48 -1.37 9.41
C ALA A 91 -0.21 -1.43 10.78
N ALA A 92 -1.13 -0.50 11.06
CA ALA A 92 -1.91 -0.53 12.31
C ALA A 92 -2.80 -1.78 12.45
N ILE A 93 -3.36 -2.30 11.37
CA ILE A 93 -4.12 -3.57 11.37
C ILE A 93 -3.19 -4.75 11.67
N MET A 94 -2.03 -4.82 11.02
CA MET A 94 -1.03 -5.87 11.27
C MET A 94 -0.52 -5.85 12.73
N ASP A 95 -0.29 -4.67 13.29
CA ASP A 95 0.13 -4.52 14.70
C ASP A 95 -0.96 -4.94 15.71
N ALA A 96 -2.22 -4.96 15.29
CA ALA A 96 -3.36 -5.37 16.11
C ALA A 96 -3.71 -6.87 15.96
N MET A 97 -2.94 -7.64 15.18
CA MET A 97 -3.16 -9.07 14.98
C MET A 97 -3.20 -9.83 16.31
N GLY A 98 -4.23 -10.66 16.48
CA GLY A 98 -4.47 -11.38 17.73
C GLY A 98 -5.12 -10.57 18.85
N SER A 99 -5.57 -9.34 18.57
CA SER A 99 -6.35 -8.52 19.51
C SER A 99 -7.77 -8.27 18.98
N ASP A 100 -8.73 -8.03 19.88
CA ASP A 100 -10.12 -7.74 19.53
C ASP A 100 -10.28 -6.44 18.73
N ARG A 101 -9.29 -5.54 18.80
CA ARG A 101 -9.28 -4.26 18.06
C ARG A 101 -9.17 -4.44 16.55
N ILE A 102 -8.76 -5.63 16.09
CA ILE A 102 -8.54 -5.89 14.66
C ILE A 102 -9.79 -5.62 13.83
N TYR A 103 -10.96 -6.03 14.33
CA TYR A 103 -12.23 -5.88 13.62
C TYR A 103 -12.63 -4.41 13.47
N ASP A 104 -12.51 -3.62 14.54
CA ASP A 104 -12.78 -2.18 14.50
C ASP A 104 -11.86 -1.45 13.51
N LEU A 105 -10.59 -1.86 13.43
CA LEU A 105 -9.63 -1.24 12.52
C LEU A 105 -9.93 -1.61 11.05
N VAL A 106 -10.31 -2.85 10.78
CA VAL A 106 -10.73 -3.30 9.44
C VAL A 106 -12.03 -2.60 9.02
N GLU A 107 -13.03 -2.53 9.89
CA GLU A 107 -14.29 -1.84 9.59
C GLU A 107 -14.06 -0.35 9.27
N ARG A 108 -13.25 0.34 10.07
CA ARG A 108 -12.89 1.74 9.79
C ARG A 108 -12.07 1.89 8.51
N PHE A 109 -11.20 0.93 8.22
CA PHE A 109 -10.46 0.94 6.96
C PHE A 109 -11.41 0.92 5.77
N VAL A 110 -12.36 -0.02 5.76
CA VAL A 110 -13.35 -0.17 4.68
C VAL A 110 -14.33 1.01 4.62
N ALA A 111 -14.62 1.68 5.74
CA ALA A 111 -15.53 2.82 5.73
C ALA A 111 -14.89 4.10 5.15
N ASP A 112 -13.57 4.23 5.27
CA ASP A 112 -12.83 5.44 4.88
C ASP A 112 -12.31 5.40 3.43
N PHE A 113 -12.42 4.26 2.75
CA PHE A 113 -11.93 4.02 1.39
C PHE A 113 -12.96 3.26 0.55
#